data_AF-E1PK82-F1
#
_entry.id   AF-E1PK82-F1
#
_cell.length_a   1.000
_cell.length_b   1.000
_cell.length_c   1.000
_cell.angle_alpha   90.00
_cell.angle_beta   90.00
_cell.angle_gamma   90.00
#
_symmetry.space_group_name_H-M   'P 1'
#
loop_
_entity.id
_entity.type
_entity.pdbx_description
1 polymer ?
#
loop_
_entity_poly.entity_id
_entity_poly.type
_entity_poly.pdbx_seq_one_letter_code
_entity_poly.pdbx_strand_id
1 'polypeptide(L)'
;MEISAGNLHFGIDLIPIFEESRKGLVDICYPNYDNPYDKIFHNKLVFQELDNGDLLAIDLEKESYGKVVYLSHDGSDLHGYVMANSFAEFLEEYTKLGCVGGEDWQWEVFTNNHTTPIDSTCENAKKWLELMR
;
A
#
# COMPACT_ATOMS: atom_id res chain seq x y z
N MET A 1 -7.00 -11.14 -15.54
CA MET A 1 -6.34 -10.36 -14.49
C MET A 1 -6.73 -8.93 -14.74
N GLU A 2 -7.42 -8.33 -13.78
CA GLU A 2 -7.79 -6.92 -13.83
C GLU A 2 -6.60 -6.10 -13.32
N ILE A 3 -6.14 -5.14 -14.12
CA ILE A 3 -4.85 -4.45 -13.89
C ILE A 3 -5.08 -2.99 -13.43
N SER A 4 -6.30 -2.46 -13.55
CA SER A 4 -6.67 -1.14 -13.03
C SER A 4 -8.12 -1.09 -12.57
N ALA A 5 -8.31 -0.71 -11.31
CA ALA A 5 -9.57 -0.42 -10.64
C ALA A 5 -9.31 0.54 -9.45
N GLY A 6 -10.33 1.28 -9.02
CA GLY A 6 -10.27 2.19 -7.88
C GLY A 6 -9.91 3.65 -8.20
N ASN A 7 -10.03 4.52 -7.20
CA ASN A 7 -9.68 5.93 -7.28
C ASN A 7 -8.28 6.21 -6.70
N LEU A 8 -7.54 7.13 -7.34
CA LEU A 8 -6.30 7.67 -6.80
C LEU A 8 -6.59 9.01 -6.11
N HIS A 9 -6.48 9.03 -4.77
CA HIS A 9 -6.76 10.20 -3.97
C HIS A 9 -5.50 10.72 -3.27
N PHE A 10 -4.89 11.78 -3.83
CA PHE A 10 -3.88 12.56 -3.12
C PHE A 10 -4.44 13.93 -2.75
N GLY A 11 -4.87 14.07 -1.50
CA GLY A 11 -5.40 15.32 -0.97
C GLY A 11 -4.94 15.55 0.45
N ILE A 12 -4.33 16.72 0.71
CA ILE A 12 -3.89 17.06 2.07
C ILE A 12 -5.06 17.12 3.06
N ASP A 13 -6.24 17.54 2.57
CA ASP A 13 -7.47 17.60 3.36
C ASP A 13 -8.09 16.22 3.63
N LEU A 14 -7.62 15.17 2.93
CA LEU A 14 -8.06 13.79 3.13
C LEU A 14 -7.25 13.09 4.23
N ILE A 15 -6.02 13.53 4.49
CA ILE A 15 -5.14 12.93 5.51
C ILE A 15 -5.82 12.85 6.88
N PRO A 16 -6.50 13.90 7.40
CA PRO A 16 -7.20 13.79 8.68
C PRO A 16 -8.32 12.74 8.67
N ILE A 17 -9.01 12.57 7.55
CA ILE A 17 -10.12 11.61 7.39
C ILE A 17 -9.56 10.19 7.43
N PHE A 18 -8.49 9.92 6.67
CA PHE A 18 -7.85 8.60 6.66
C PHE A 18 -7.23 8.25 8.01
N GLU A 19 -6.65 9.23 8.71
CA GLU A 19 -6.14 9.03 10.06
C GLU A 19 -7.25 8.74 11.08
N GLU A 20 -8.43 9.34 10.94
CA GLU A 20 -9.60 9.00 11.76
C GLU A 20 -10.05 7.55 11.50
N SER A 21 -10.13 7.14 10.23
CA SER A 21 -10.46 5.77 9.83
C SER A 21 -9.48 4.75 10.42
N ARG A 22 -8.17 4.96 10.24
CA ARG A 22 -7.12 4.07 10.81
C ARG A 22 -7.17 4.01 12.32
N LYS A 23 -7.37 5.14 13.01
CA LYS A 23 -7.47 5.16 14.48
C LYS A 23 -8.70 4.40 14.95
N GLY A 24 -9.82 4.50 14.25
CA GLY A 24 -11.00 3.67 14.51
C GLY A 24 -10.70 2.17 14.39
N LEU A 25 -9.96 1.76 13.35
CA LEU A 25 -9.51 0.37 13.21
C LEU A 25 -8.60 -0.07 14.36
N VAL A 26 -7.65 0.78 14.77
CA VAL A 26 -6.78 0.50 15.93
C VAL A 26 -7.61 0.36 17.20
N ASP A 27 -8.53 1.27 17.47
CA ASP A 27 -9.29 1.26 18.73
C ASP A 27 -10.25 0.07 18.85
N ILE A 28 -10.82 -0.39 17.73
CA ILE A 28 -11.88 -1.42 17.71
C ILE A 28 -11.33 -2.81 17.37
N CYS A 29 -10.47 -2.90 16.36
CA CYS A 29 -10.04 -4.17 15.78
C CYS A 29 -8.61 -4.56 16.18
N TYR A 30 -7.72 -3.58 16.29
CA TYR A 30 -6.27 -3.80 16.48
C TYR A 30 -5.69 -3.07 17.70
N PRO A 31 -6.28 -3.22 18.91
CA PRO A 31 -5.94 -2.36 20.05
C PRO A 31 -4.60 -2.69 20.70
N ASN A 32 -4.04 -3.88 20.47
CA ASN A 32 -2.88 -4.35 21.21
C ASN A 32 -1.57 -4.11 20.46
N TYR A 33 -0.86 -3.02 20.78
CA TYR A 33 0.44 -2.72 20.18
C TYR A 33 1.50 -3.84 20.32
N ASP A 34 1.43 -4.65 21.38
CA ASP A 34 2.38 -5.76 21.59
C ASP A 34 2.03 -7.00 20.76
N ASN A 35 0.84 -7.04 20.13
CA ASN A 35 0.49 -8.05 19.15
C ASN A 35 1.14 -7.69 17.80
N PRO A 36 2.00 -8.56 17.21
CA PRO A 36 2.64 -8.28 15.93
C PRO A 36 1.68 -7.99 14.78
N TYR A 37 0.50 -8.61 14.78
CA TYR A 37 -0.52 -8.38 13.76
C TYR A 37 -1.12 -6.97 13.91
N ASP A 38 -1.63 -6.65 15.10
CA ASP A 38 -2.21 -5.34 15.39
C ASP A 38 -1.22 -4.21 15.13
N LYS A 39 0.05 -4.39 15.57
CA LYS A 39 1.13 -3.41 15.46
C LYS A 39 1.29 -2.85 14.04
N ILE A 40 0.95 -3.62 13.00
CA ILE A 40 1.01 -3.17 11.60
C ILE A 40 0.16 -1.91 11.37
N PHE A 41 -0.95 -1.73 12.08
CA PHE A 41 -1.80 -0.53 11.96
C PHE A 41 -1.35 0.65 12.85
N HIS A 42 -0.41 0.43 13.77
CA HIS A 42 0.07 1.45 14.70
C HIS A 42 1.20 2.28 14.10
N ASN A 43 1.30 3.54 14.53
CA ASN A 43 2.35 4.47 14.09
C ASN A 43 2.47 4.54 12.56
N LYS A 44 1.34 4.70 11.88
CA LYS A 44 1.25 4.90 10.43
C LYS A 44 0.66 6.26 10.11
N LEU A 45 1.03 6.81 8.97
CA LEU A 45 0.37 7.95 8.33
C LEU A 45 -0.32 7.46 7.07
N VAL A 46 -1.64 7.34 7.10
CA VAL A 46 -2.41 6.90 5.92
C VAL A 46 -2.50 8.04 4.91
N PHE A 47 -2.14 7.75 3.66
CA PHE A 47 -2.24 8.71 2.57
C PHE A 47 -3.29 8.32 1.52
N GLN A 48 -3.77 7.08 1.55
CA GLN A 48 -4.80 6.60 0.63
C GLN A 48 -5.59 5.45 1.28
N GLU A 49 -6.91 5.57 1.20
CA GLU A 49 -7.86 4.48 1.45
C GLU A 49 -8.32 3.93 0.09
N LEU A 50 -8.39 2.61 -0.01
CA LEU A 50 -8.79 1.88 -1.21
C LEU A 50 -10.27 1.51 -1.11
N ASP A 51 -10.94 1.32 -2.25
CA ASP A 51 -12.38 1.10 -2.31
C ASP A 51 -12.82 -0.18 -1.55
N ASN A 52 -11.91 -1.15 -1.38
CA ASN A 52 -12.13 -2.37 -0.62
C ASN A 52 -11.93 -2.22 0.90
N GLY A 53 -11.54 -1.03 1.38
CA GLY A 53 -11.27 -0.75 2.80
C GLY A 53 -9.81 -0.94 3.23
N ASP A 54 -8.94 -1.37 2.32
CA ASP A 54 -7.50 -1.44 2.56
C ASP A 54 -6.86 -0.05 2.54
N LEU A 55 -5.69 0.07 3.14
CA LEU A 55 -5.00 1.34 3.29
C LEU A 55 -3.57 1.26 2.77
N LEU A 56 -3.11 2.34 2.15
CA LEU A 56 -1.70 2.60 1.91
C LEU A 56 -1.21 3.67 2.88
N ALA A 57 -0.12 3.37 3.58
CA ALA A 57 0.39 4.22 4.63
C ALA A 57 1.90 4.36 4.60
N ILE A 58 2.39 5.49 5.11
CA ILE A 58 3.80 5.67 5.44
C ILE A 58 4.04 5.16 6.86
N ASP A 59 5.04 4.31 7.03
CA ASP A 59 5.43 3.82 8.34
C ASP A 59 6.20 4.89 9.12
N LEU A 60 5.83 5.08 10.39
CA LEU A 60 6.46 6.03 11.31
C LEU A 60 7.24 5.32 12.43
N GLU A 61 7.25 3.99 12.45
CA GLU A 61 8.14 3.19 13.30
C GLU A 61 9.61 3.52 13.00
N LYS A 62 10.47 3.51 14.02
CA LYS A 62 11.86 3.95 13.88
C LYS A 62 12.66 3.12 12.87
N GLU A 63 12.42 1.81 12.84
CA GLU A 63 13.16 0.84 12.03
C GLU A 63 12.73 0.84 10.55
N SER A 64 11.52 1.32 10.26
CA SER A 64 10.89 1.32 8.93
C SER A 64 10.42 2.71 8.48
N TYR A 65 10.85 3.76 9.19
CA TYR A 65 10.40 5.13 8.98
C TYR A 65 10.49 5.54 7.50
N GLY A 66 9.37 6.04 6.97
CA GLY A 66 9.27 6.56 5.61
C GLY A 66 8.91 5.52 4.54
N LYS A 67 8.94 4.22 4.87
CA LYS A 67 8.51 3.16 3.94
C LYS A 67 7.02 3.22 3.69
N VAL A 68 6.59 2.87 2.49
CA VAL A 68 5.17 2.70 2.16
C VAL A 68 4.79 1.25 2.44
N VAL A 69 3.73 1.05 3.20
CA VAL A 69 3.21 -0.25 3.61
C VAL A 69 1.74 -0.41 3.22
N TYR A 70 1.36 -1.64 2.87
CA TYR A 70 -0.02 -2.02 2.60
C TYR A 70 -0.67 -2.54 3.88
N LEU A 71 -1.87 -2.04 4.21
CA LEU A 71 -2.63 -2.44 5.38
C LEU A 71 -3.95 -3.05 4.89
N SER A 72 -4.00 -4.37 4.76
CA SER A 72 -5.25 -5.05 4.42
C SER A 72 -6.20 -5.09 5.62
N HIS A 73 -7.48 -4.82 5.39
CA HIS A 73 -8.55 -4.88 6.40
C HIS A 73 -8.97 -6.32 6.74
N ASP A 74 -8.71 -7.28 5.85
CA ASP A 74 -9.13 -8.69 5.96
C ASP A 74 -7.96 -9.68 6.12
N GLY A 75 -6.72 -9.19 6.13
CA GLY A 75 -5.51 -9.98 6.37
C GLY A 75 -4.95 -10.70 5.14
N SER A 76 -4.93 -10.03 3.98
CA SER A 76 -4.31 -10.56 2.75
C SER A 76 -2.81 -10.84 2.88
N ASP A 77 -2.24 -11.55 1.91
CA ASP A 77 -0.80 -11.88 1.89
C ASP A 77 0.10 -10.63 1.84
N LEU A 78 -0.45 -9.49 1.38
CA LEU A 78 0.24 -8.19 1.40
C LEU A 78 0.04 -7.40 2.69
N HIS A 79 -0.67 -7.93 3.70
CA HIS A 79 -0.87 -7.22 4.97
C HIS A 79 0.48 -6.95 5.68
N GLY A 80 0.81 -5.66 5.86
CA GLY A 80 2.08 -5.19 6.39
C GLY A 80 3.25 -5.22 5.39
N TYR A 81 2.99 -5.55 4.13
CA TYR A 81 4.02 -5.65 3.10
C TYR A 81 4.57 -4.26 2.74
N VAL A 82 5.88 -4.19 2.52
CA VAL A 82 6.57 -2.95 2.11
C VAL A 82 6.43 -2.79 0.60
N MET A 83 5.56 -1.86 0.19
CA MET A 83 5.29 -1.56 -1.22
C MET A 83 6.40 -0.73 -1.86
N ALA A 84 7.07 0.12 -1.08
CA ALA A 84 8.23 0.93 -1.50
C ALA A 84 9.06 1.37 -0.28
N ASN A 85 10.35 1.68 -0.47
CA ASN A 85 11.21 2.16 0.61
C ASN A 85 11.02 3.65 0.93
N SER A 86 10.31 4.38 0.08
CA SER A 86 9.91 5.77 0.32
C SER A 86 8.64 6.12 -0.44
N PHE A 87 7.95 7.19 -0.03
CA PHE A 87 6.81 7.72 -0.78
C PHE A 87 7.19 8.17 -2.20
N ALA A 88 8.40 8.70 -2.39
CA ALA A 88 8.89 9.11 -3.71
C ALA A 88 9.11 7.89 -4.64
N GLU A 89 9.73 6.83 -4.12
CA GLU A 89 9.89 5.56 -4.85
C GLU A 89 8.54 4.94 -5.21
N PHE A 90 7.57 4.98 -4.29
CA PHE A 90 6.21 4.51 -4.58
C PHE A 90 5.61 5.26 -5.78
N LEU A 91 5.66 6.59 -5.80
CA LEU A 91 5.14 7.38 -6.92
C LEU A 91 5.91 7.10 -8.22
N GLU A 92 7.23 6.94 -8.15
CA GLU A 92 8.05 6.64 -9.31
C GLU A 92 7.70 5.27 -9.92
N GLU A 93 7.70 4.21 -9.13
CA GLU A 93 7.36 2.86 -9.59
C GLU A 93 5.91 2.77 -10.06
N TYR A 94 5.00 3.43 -9.34
CA TYR A 94 3.59 3.46 -9.70
C TYR A 94 3.34 4.13 -11.05
N THR A 95 3.96 5.29 -11.28
CA THR A 95 3.83 6.03 -12.54
C THR A 95 4.49 5.31 -13.70
N LYS A 96 5.63 4.64 -13.49
CA LYS A 96 6.27 3.77 -14.50
C LYS A 96 5.38 2.61 -14.94
N LEU A 97 4.56 2.09 -14.03
CA LEU A 97 3.56 1.06 -14.33
C LEU A 97 2.28 1.60 -14.98
N GLY A 98 2.20 2.91 -15.26
CA GLY A 98 1.02 3.51 -15.87
C GLY A 98 -0.14 3.69 -14.91
N CYS A 99 0.15 3.85 -13.61
CA CYS A 99 -0.85 4.01 -12.57
C CYS A 99 -1.86 2.85 -12.53
N VAL A 100 -1.35 1.63 -12.36
CA VAL A 100 -2.15 0.41 -12.16
C VAL A 100 -3.18 0.57 -11.01
N GLY A 101 -4.10 -0.37 -10.86
CA GLY A 101 -5.13 -0.26 -9.84
C GLY A 101 -4.57 -0.33 -8.42
N GLY A 102 -5.40 0.07 -7.46
CA GLY A 102 -4.98 0.27 -6.08
C GLY A 102 -4.93 -1.00 -5.22
N GLU A 103 -5.57 -2.10 -5.64
CA GLU A 103 -5.81 -3.29 -4.81
C GLU A 103 -4.61 -4.25 -4.78
N ASP A 104 -4.48 -5.04 -3.71
CA ASP A 104 -3.34 -5.92 -3.44
C ASP A 104 -2.98 -6.84 -4.61
N TRP A 105 -3.94 -7.57 -5.20
CA TRP A 105 -3.68 -8.47 -6.32
C TRP A 105 -3.17 -7.75 -7.58
N GLN A 106 -3.41 -6.44 -7.70
CA GLN A 106 -2.94 -5.63 -8.82
C GLN A 106 -1.47 -5.22 -8.61
N TRP A 107 -1.04 -5.10 -7.35
CA TRP A 107 0.34 -4.79 -6.99
C TRP A 107 1.22 -6.01 -6.84
N GLU A 108 0.69 -7.10 -6.29
CA GLU A 108 1.42 -8.32 -5.95
C GLU A 108 2.24 -8.83 -7.13
N VAL A 109 1.66 -8.79 -8.33
CA VAL A 109 2.29 -9.26 -9.57
C VAL A 109 3.57 -8.51 -9.94
N PHE A 110 3.82 -7.35 -9.35
CA PHE A 110 5.00 -6.51 -9.57
C PHE A 110 6.04 -6.61 -8.44
N THR A 111 5.88 -7.52 -7.47
CA THR A 111 6.77 -7.65 -6.29
C THR A 111 7.82 -8.77 -6.41
N ASN A 112 7.97 -9.36 -7.60
CA ASN A 112 8.81 -10.54 -7.83
C ASN A 112 8.56 -11.67 -6.80
N ASN A 113 7.29 -12.05 -6.58
CA ASN A 113 6.87 -13.00 -5.53
C ASN A 113 7.33 -12.56 -4.13
N HIS A 114 7.02 -11.31 -3.76
CA HIS A 114 7.35 -10.69 -2.49
C HIS A 114 8.86 -10.53 -2.19
N THR A 115 9.75 -10.78 -3.16
CA THR A 115 11.21 -10.64 -2.96
C THR A 115 11.70 -9.20 -3.09
N THR A 116 10.91 -8.32 -3.70
CA THR A 116 11.17 -6.90 -3.84
C THR A 116 9.89 -6.10 -3.54
N PRO A 117 10.00 -4.83 -3.11
CA PRO A 117 8.89 -3.89 -3.28
C PRO A 117 8.40 -3.84 -4.74
N ILE A 118 7.41 -3.01 -5.03
CA ILE A 118 6.92 -2.83 -6.41
C ILE A 118 8.12 -2.55 -7.34
N ASP A 119 8.24 -3.35 -8.39
CA ASP A 119 9.34 -3.31 -9.35
C ASP A 119 8.80 -3.21 -10.78
N SER A 120 8.84 -2.00 -11.32
CA SER A 120 8.48 -1.68 -12.71
C SER A 120 9.42 -2.29 -13.75
N THR A 121 10.51 -2.95 -13.33
CA THR A 121 11.46 -3.64 -14.20
C THR A 121 11.29 -5.16 -14.22
N CYS A 122 10.37 -5.71 -13.42
CA CYS A 122 10.10 -7.14 -13.39
C CYS A 122 9.49 -7.66 -14.71
N GLU A 123 9.50 -8.97 -14.90
CA GLU A 123 8.98 -9.60 -16.13
C GLU A 123 7.49 -9.33 -16.37
N ASN A 124 6.69 -9.21 -15.30
CA ASN A 124 5.27 -8.88 -15.42
C ASN A 124 5.07 -7.41 -15.81
N ALA A 125 5.88 -6.50 -15.28
CA ALA A 125 5.86 -5.08 -15.66
C ALA A 125 6.21 -4.90 -17.14
N LYS A 126 7.24 -5.59 -17.65
CA LYS A 126 7.60 -5.56 -19.08
C LYS A 126 6.43 -5.99 -19.97
N LYS A 127 5.79 -7.12 -19.66
CA LYS A 127 4.64 -7.63 -20.41
C LYS A 127 3.46 -6.67 -20.38
N TRP A 128 3.18 -6.10 -19.21
CA TRP A 128 2.12 -5.09 -19.05
C TRP A 128 2.39 -3.87 -19.92
N LEU A 129 3.59 -3.31 -19.84
CA LEU A 129 3.96 -2.11 -20.59
C LEU A 129 4.03 -2.33 -22.10
N GLU A 130 4.29 -3.55 -22.57
CA GLU A 130 4.18 -3.91 -23.98
C GLU A 130 2.74 -3.87 -24.51
N LEU A 131 1.76 -4.23 -23.68
CA LEU A 131 0.33 -4.20 -24.05
C LEU A 131 -0.25 -2.77 -24.08
N MET A 132 0.38 -1.83 -23.39
CA MET A 132 -0.07 -0.44 -23.26
C MET A 132 0.52 0.49 -24.34
N ARG A 133 1.31 -0.05 -25.28
CA ARG A 133 1.91 0.68 -26.42
C ARG A 133 1.05 0.59 -27.68
#